data_AF-A0A4P6FGJ4-F1
#
_entry.id   AF-A0A4P6FGJ4-F1
#
_cell.length_a   1.000
_cell.length_b   1.000
_cell.length_c   1.000
_cell.angle_alpha   90.00
_cell.angle_beta   90.00
_cell.angle_gamma   90.00
#
_symmetry.space_group_name_H-M   'P 1'
#
loop_
_entity.id
_entity.type
_entity.pdbx_description
1 polymer ?
#
loop_
_entity_poly.entity_id
_entity_poly.type
_entity_poly.pdbx_seq_one_letter_code
_entity_poly.pdbx_strand_id
1 'polypeptide(L)'
;MRVSGVVLIVLVFGHLFVNLLVGEGVHAIDFGFVGGKWADPFWQWWDILMLWLALIHGGNGMRTVVNDYTKPGTVQRILKGAILLAVVALIVLGTLVVFTFDPCPVGSPADLLPSFCAA
;
A
#
# COMPACT_ATOMS: atom_id res chain seq x y z
N MET A 1 13.97 -2.10 -10.44
CA MET A 1 14.91 -1.20 -9.71
C MET A 1 14.93 0.20 -10.30
N ARG A 2 15.51 0.45 -11.49
CA ARG A 2 15.65 1.83 -12.02
C ARG A 2 14.31 2.48 -12.38
N VAL A 3 13.58 1.90 -13.33
CA VAL A 3 12.28 2.45 -13.81
C VAL A 3 11.29 2.56 -12.65
N SER A 4 11.12 1.47 -11.89
CA SER A 4 10.30 1.46 -10.67
C SER A 4 10.69 2.54 -9.67
N GLY A 5 11.99 2.83 -9.51
CA GLY A 5 12.46 3.88 -8.59
C GLY A 5 12.02 5.28 -9.01
N VAL A 6 12.15 5.61 -10.30
CA VAL A 6 11.71 6.91 -10.82
C VAL A 6 10.20 7.09 -10.66
N VAL A 7 9.41 6.07 -11.00
CA VAL A 7 7.95 6.11 -10.82
C VAL A 7 7.57 6.24 -9.35
N LEU A 8 8.25 5.51 -8.45
CA LEU A 8 7.99 5.56 -7.02
C LEU A 8 8.28 6.92 -6.39
N ILE A 9 9.16 7.75 -6.95
CA ILE A 9 9.35 9.12 -6.46
C ILE A 9 8.00 9.86 -6.53
N VAL A 10 7.32 9.83 -7.67
CA VAL A 10 6.03 10.51 -7.81
C VAL A 10 4.97 9.88 -6.90
N LEU A 11 4.85 8.55 -6.93
CA LEU A 11 3.81 7.83 -6.18
C LEU A 11 3.95 8.02 -4.66
N VAL A 12 5.16 7.80 -4.13
CA VAL A 12 5.42 7.87 -2.69
C VAL A 12 5.36 9.30 -2.19
N PHE A 13 5.98 10.26 -2.88
CA PHE A 13 5.93 11.65 -2.42
C PHE A 13 4.53 12.24 -2.56
N GLY A 14 3.78 11.92 -3.61
CA GLY A 14 2.37 12.34 -3.70
C GLY A 14 1.52 11.74 -2.58
N HIS A 15 1.71 10.45 -2.27
CA HIS A 15 1.05 9.80 -1.14
C HIS A 15 1.43 10.47 0.19
N LEU A 16 2.71 10.67 0.49
CA LEU A 16 3.14 11.32 1.72
C LEU A 16 2.65 12.76 1.82
N PHE A 17 2.70 13.52 0.72
CA PHE A 17 2.25 14.92 0.69
C PHE A 17 0.78 15.04 1.04
N VAL A 18 -0.10 14.27 0.39
CA VAL A 18 -1.55 14.34 0.62
C VAL A 18 -1.92 13.88 2.03
N ASN A 19 -1.23 12.88 2.57
CA ASN A 19 -1.58 12.34 3.88
C ASN A 19 -0.91 13.09 5.06
N LEU A 20 0.21 13.80 4.86
CA LEU A 20 0.96 14.45 5.94
C LEU A 20 0.93 15.97 5.92
N LEU A 21 0.78 16.61 4.74
CA LEU A 21 1.00 18.04 4.56
C LEU A 21 -0.25 18.83 4.13
N VAL A 22 -1.32 18.14 3.75
CA VAL A 22 -2.59 18.75 3.34
C VAL A 22 -3.61 18.64 4.48
N GLY A 23 -4.44 19.68 4.65
CA GLY A 23 -5.50 19.70 5.68
C GLY A 23 -4.92 19.64 7.09
N GLU A 24 -5.47 18.76 7.92
CA GLU A 24 -5.01 18.50 9.30
C GLU A 24 -3.83 17.49 9.36
N GLY A 25 -3.28 17.11 8.20
CA GLY A 25 -2.17 16.16 8.09
C GLY A 25 -2.51 14.79 8.68
N VAL A 26 -1.57 14.19 9.42
CA VAL A 26 -1.73 12.85 10.01
C VAL A 26 -2.93 12.75 10.96
N HIS A 27 -3.34 13.86 11.58
CA HIS A 27 -4.47 13.88 12.50
C HIS A 27 -5.83 13.73 11.80
N ALA A 28 -5.89 13.93 10.48
CA ALA A 28 -7.08 13.65 9.67
C ALA A 28 -7.27 12.17 9.33
N ILE A 29 -6.24 11.33 9.50
CA ILE A 29 -6.26 9.97 8.97
C ILE A 29 -7.08 9.06 9.88
N ASP A 30 -8.33 8.83 9.49
CA ASP A 30 -9.25 7.88 10.09
C ASP A 30 -9.95 7.03 9.00
N PHE A 31 -10.94 6.23 9.41
CA PHE A 31 -11.72 5.39 8.48
C PHE A 31 -12.45 6.23 7.41
N GLY A 32 -13.01 7.38 7.81
CA GLY A 32 -13.74 8.27 6.91
C GLY A 32 -12.83 8.92 5.88
N PHE A 33 -11.63 9.35 6.28
CA PHE A 33 -10.62 9.88 5.38
C PHE A 33 -10.16 8.84 4.34
N VAL A 34 -9.86 7.61 4.78
CA VAL A 34 -9.47 6.52 3.86
C VAL A 34 -10.62 6.16 2.94
N GLY A 35 -11.84 6.04 3.47
CA GLY A 35 -13.02 5.73 2.67
C GLY A 35 -13.38 6.81 1.67
N GLY A 36 -13.24 8.08 2.03
CA GLY A 36 -13.42 9.20 1.12
C GLY A 36 -12.40 9.21 -0.02
N LYS A 37 -11.12 8.89 0.26
CA LYS A 37 -10.11 8.74 -0.80
C LYS A 37 -10.44 7.57 -1.72
N TRP A 38 -10.71 6.39 -1.16
CA TRP A 38 -10.96 5.19 -1.97
C TRP A 38 -12.34 5.13 -2.61
N ALA A 39 -13.23 6.10 -2.32
CA ALA A 39 -14.44 6.33 -3.12
C ALA A 39 -14.12 6.87 -4.54
N ASP A 40 -12.93 7.44 -4.75
CA ASP A 40 -12.42 7.81 -6.07
C ASP A 40 -11.45 6.72 -6.61
N PRO A 41 -11.76 6.07 -7.75
CA PRO A 41 -10.91 5.05 -8.36
C PRO A 41 -9.48 5.52 -8.65
N PHE A 42 -9.25 6.83 -8.82
CA PHE A 42 -7.91 7.37 -8.99
C PHE A 42 -6.99 7.00 -7.82
N TRP A 43 -7.46 7.19 -6.57
CA TRP A 43 -6.66 6.89 -5.38
C TRP A 43 -6.49 5.39 -5.16
N GLN A 44 -7.50 4.58 -5.49
CA GLN A 44 -7.38 3.11 -5.44
C GLN A 44 -6.23 2.64 -6.34
N TRP A 45 -6.20 3.08 -7.60
CA TRP A 45 -5.14 2.69 -8.53
C TRP A 45 -3.78 3.32 -8.19
N TRP A 46 -3.76 4.54 -7.67
CA TRP A 46 -2.53 5.16 -7.16
C TRP A 46 -1.89 4.28 -6.08
N ASP A 47 -2.67 3.90 -5.06
CA ASP A 47 -2.19 3.10 -3.93
C ASP A 47 -1.84 1.67 -4.35
N ILE A 48 -2.58 1.05 -5.27
CA ILE A 48 -2.26 -0.28 -5.84
C ILE A 48 -0.95 -0.26 -6.64
N LEU A 49 -0.78 0.70 -7.54
CA LEU A 49 0.45 0.84 -8.31
C LEU A 49 1.63 1.07 -7.37
N MET A 50 1.47 1.92 -6.35
CA MET A 50 2.49 2.15 -5.34
C MET A 50 2.79 0.89 -4.54
N LEU A 51 1.78 0.16 -4.05
CA LEU A 51 1.94 -1.09 -3.29
C LEU A 51 2.78 -2.11 -4.06
N TRP A 52 2.38 -2.41 -5.30
CA TRP A 52 3.05 -3.38 -6.15
C TRP A 52 4.48 -2.96 -6.48
N LEU A 53 4.66 -1.72 -6.93
CA LEU A 53 5.99 -1.21 -7.29
C LEU A 53 6.90 -1.14 -6.07
N ALA A 54 6.43 -0.67 -4.91
CA ALA A 54 7.23 -0.52 -3.70
C ALA A 54 7.65 -1.87 -3.14
N LEU A 55 6.73 -2.84 -3.03
CA LEU A 55 7.06 -4.18 -2.50
C LEU A 55 7.98 -4.96 -3.45
N ILE A 56 7.78 -4.88 -4.77
CA ILE A 56 8.68 -5.54 -5.73
C ILE A 56 10.04 -4.84 -5.79
N HIS A 57 10.07 -3.51 -5.76
CA HIS A 57 11.32 -2.74 -5.72
C HIS A 57 12.09 -3.04 -4.43
N GLY A 58 11.46 -2.88 -3.27
CA GLY A 58 12.04 -3.14 -1.97
C GLY A 58 12.46 -4.61 -1.81
N GLY A 59 11.63 -5.56 -2.21
CA GLY A 59 11.93 -6.99 -2.17
C GLY A 59 13.15 -7.37 -3.01
N ASN A 60 13.31 -6.80 -4.21
CA ASN A 60 14.51 -6.98 -5.01
C ASN A 60 15.75 -6.33 -4.37
N GLY A 61 15.59 -5.15 -3.75
CA GLY A 61 16.65 -4.52 -2.96
C GLY A 61 17.10 -5.41 -1.80
N MET A 62 16.15 -5.94 -1.04
CA MET A 62 16.41 -6.87 0.07
C MET A 62 17.08 -8.17 -0.40
N ARG A 63 16.73 -8.68 -1.60
CA ARG A 63 17.45 -9.81 -2.20
C ARG A 63 18.92 -9.49 -2.43
N THR A 64 19.25 -8.28 -2.89
CA THR A 64 20.64 -7.83 -3.04
C THR A 64 21.34 -7.75 -1.69
N VAL A 65 20.71 -7.13 -0.69
CA VAL A 65 21.24 -7.10 0.68
C VAL A 65 21.52 -8.52 1.20
N VAL A 66 20.60 -9.46 1.03
CA VAL A 66 20.83 -10.86 1.44
C VAL A 66 21.98 -11.51 0.66
N ASN A 67 22.19 -11.17 -0.62
CA ASN A 67 23.36 -11.64 -1.37
C ASN A 67 24.67 -11.13 -0.80
N ASP A 68 24.69 -9.87 -0.35
CA ASP A 68 25.91 -9.20 0.10
C ASP A 68 26.28 -9.56 1.55
N TYR A 69 25.28 -9.86 2.38
CA TYR A 69 25.47 -10.09 3.82
C TYR A 69 25.36 -11.55 4.26
N THR A 70 25.16 -12.50 3.35
CA THR A 70 25.09 -13.94 3.71
C THR A 70 25.91 -14.82 2.77
N LYS A 71 26.43 -15.93 3.31
CA LYS A 71 27.13 -16.94 2.51
C LYS A 71 26.13 -17.78 1.70
N PRO A 72 26.48 -18.22 0.48
CA PRO A 72 25.69 -19.20 -0.27
C PRO A 72 25.41 -20.45 0.57
N GLY A 73 24.13 -20.80 0.71
CA GLY A 73 23.71 -21.95 1.52
C GLY A 73 22.27 -21.86 2.00
N THR A 74 21.93 -22.66 3.01
CA THR A 74 20.57 -22.79 3.54
C THR A 74 20.01 -21.47 4.08
N VAL A 75 20.79 -20.72 4.86
CA VAL A 75 20.37 -19.43 5.44
C VAL A 75 19.97 -18.44 4.34
N GLN A 76 20.81 -18.29 3.32
CA GLN A 76 20.53 -17.37 2.21
C GLN A 76 19.25 -17.76 1.45
N ARG A 77 19.01 -19.06 1.24
CA ARG A 77 17.78 -19.56 0.59
C ARG A 77 16.54 -19.28 1.44
N ILE A 78 16.61 -19.52 2.75
CA ILE A 78 15.51 -19.24 3.68
C ILE A 78 15.18 -17.75 3.68
N LEU A 79 16.18 -16.87 3.80
CA LEU A 79 15.94 -15.42 3.82
C LEU A 79 15.33 -14.90 2.52
N LYS A 80 15.81 -15.36 1.36
CA LYS A 80 15.21 -15.02 0.06
C LYS A 80 13.79 -15.55 -0.06
N GLY A 81 13.53 -16.77 0.42
CA GLY A 81 12.20 -17.35 0.48
C GLY A 81 11.25 -16.57 1.38
N ALA A 82 11.71 -16.14 2.55
CA ALA A 82 10.94 -15.31 3.48
C ALA A 82 10.61 -13.94 2.88
N ILE A 83 11.56 -13.29 2.19
CA ILE A 83 11.31 -12.03 1.47
C ILE A 83 10.26 -12.24 0.38
N LEU A 84 10.38 -13.29 -0.43
CA LEU A 84 9.39 -13.58 -1.47
C LEU A 84 8.00 -13.82 -0.88
N LEU A 85 7.91 -14.63 0.18
CA LEU A 85 6.65 -14.90 0.88
C LEU A 85 6.03 -13.61 1.42
N ALA A 86 6.82 -12.77 2.08
CA ALA A 86 6.34 -11.49 2.62
C ALA A 86 5.84 -10.55 1.51
N VAL A 87 6.59 -10.42 0.41
CA VAL A 87 6.20 -9.60 -0.74
C VAL A 87 4.87 -10.09 -1.33
N VAL A 88 4.74 -11.40 -1.58
CA VAL A 88 3.50 -11.97 -2.15
C VAL A 88 2.33 -11.80 -1.18
N ALA A 89 2.52 -12.12 0.11
CA ALA A 89 1.47 -12.02 1.11
C ALA A 89 0.96 -10.58 1.26
N LEU A 90 1.87 -9.60 1.34
CA LEU A 90 1.50 -8.19 1.47
C LEU A 90 0.87 -7.60 0.20
N ILE A 91 1.34 -8.01 -0.99
CA ILE A 91 0.69 -7.61 -2.25
C ILE A 91 -0.74 -8.15 -2.30
N VAL A 92 -0.94 -9.44 -2.02
CA VAL A 92 -2.27 -10.07 -2.05
C VAL A 92 -3.18 -9.41 -1.02
N LEU A 93 -2.73 -9.32 0.24
CA LEU A 93 -3.50 -8.71 1.31
C LEU A 93 -3.86 -7.25 1.00
N GLY A 94 -2.88 -6.43 0.60
CA GLY A 94 -3.13 -5.03 0.28
C GLY A 94 -4.05 -4.85 -0.94
N THR A 95 -3.92 -5.70 -1.96
CA THR A 95 -4.80 -5.67 -3.13
C THR A 95 -6.24 -6.03 -2.75
N LEU A 96 -6.43 -7.05 -1.90
CA LEU A 96 -7.74 -7.39 -1.36
C LEU A 96 -8.30 -6.21 -0.56
N VAL A 97 -7.53 -5.67 0.39
CA VAL A 97 -7.97 -4.55 1.22
C VAL A 97 -8.46 -3.37 0.36
N VAL A 98 -7.72 -2.93 -0.66
CA VAL A 98 -8.14 -1.78 -1.48
C VAL A 98 -9.42 -2.06 -2.27
N PHE A 99 -9.55 -3.25 -2.90
CA PHE A 99 -10.66 -3.54 -3.81
C PHE A 99 -11.87 -4.19 -3.13
N THR A 100 -11.75 -4.67 -1.89
CA THR A 100 -12.87 -5.19 -1.11
C THR A 100 -13.22 -4.29 0.07
N PHE A 101 -12.62 -3.10 0.17
CA PHE A 101 -13.01 -2.11 1.16
C PHE A 101 -14.34 -1.46 0.75
N ASP A 102 -15.30 -1.53 1.66
CA ASP A 102 -16.62 -0.92 1.50
C ASP A 102 -16.83 0.11 2.63
N PRO A 103 -16.72 1.42 2.34
CA PRO A 103 -17.00 2.45 3.35
C PRO A 103 -18.49 2.63 3.63
N CYS A 104 -19.38 2.06 2.81
CA CYS A 104 -20.82 2.26 2.88
C CYS A 104 -21.58 0.93 2.84
N PRO A 105 -21.43 0.04 3.85
CA PRO A 105 -22.03 -1.28 3.79
C PRO A 105 -23.56 -1.22 3.75
N VAL A 106 -24.17 -1.93 2.80
CA VAL A 106 -25.62 -2.01 2.64
C VAL A 106 -26.29 -2.48 3.95
N GLY A 107 -27.32 -1.76 4.39
CA GLY A 107 -28.08 -2.09 5.61
C GLY A 107 -27.47 -1.54 6.90
N SER A 108 -26.40 -0.74 6.81
CA SER A 108 -25.87 0.00 7.96
C SER A 108 -26.83 1.12 8.38
N PRO A 109 -26.99 1.39 9.68
CA PRO A 109 -27.74 2.55 10.15
C PRO A 109 -27.16 3.85 9.57
N ALA A 110 -28.02 4.72 9.04
CA ALA A 110 -27.60 5.94 8.36
C ALA A 110 -26.83 6.92 9.28
N ASP A 111 -27.08 6.87 10.59
CA ASP A 111 -26.37 7.65 11.61
C ASP A 111 -24.93 7.17 11.87
N LEU A 112 -24.60 5.95 11.44
CA LEU A 112 -23.26 5.36 11.58
C LEU A 112 -22.43 5.45 10.29
N LEU A 113 -23.04 5.87 9.17
CA LEU A 113 -22.36 5.98 7.89
C LEU A 113 -21.62 7.32 7.75
N PRO A 114 -20.43 7.34 7.13
CA PRO A 114 -19.78 8.58 6.74
C PRO A 114 -20.69 9.46 5.86
N SER A 115 -20.57 10.78 5.98
CA SER A 115 -21.43 11.75 5.26
C SER A 115 -21.33 11.72 3.74
N PHE A 116 -20.31 11.06 3.18
CA PHE A 116 -20.14 10.86 1.74
C PHE A 116 -20.87 9.60 1.23
N CYS A 117 -21.35 8.72 2.11
CA CYS A 117 -22.21 7.62 1.72
C CYS A 117 -23.56 8.19 1.28
N ALA A 118 -23.96 7.89 0.04
CA ALA A 118 -25.30 8.23 -0.43
C ALA A 118 -26.34 7.51 0.44
N ALA A 119 -27.37 8.25 0.88
CA ALA A 119 -28.53 7.67 1.55
C ALA A 119 -29.37 6.81 0.59
#